data_AF-A0A7S4GJ76-F1
#
_entry.id   AF-A0A7S4GJ76-F1
#
_cell.length_a   1.000
_cell.length_b   1.000
_cell.length_c   1.000
_cell.angle_alpha   90.00
_cell.angle_beta   90.00
_cell.angle_gamma   90.00
#
_symmetry.space_group_name_H-M   'P 1'
#
loop_
_entity.id
_entity.type
_entity.pdbx_description
1 polymer ?
#
loop_
_entity_poly.entity_id
_entity_poly.type
_entity_poly.pdbx_seq_one_letter_code
_entity_poly.pdbx_strand_id
1 'polypeptide(L)'
;VTAPAEAALHIATTLGRSFSILVGRKKWIPKMRENVLKYGFGGHLASFKALGLWVEELQADPEETQRRMVAAAREAVDEDGAEVIILGCTIEYGFYAKLQQLL
;
A
#
# COMPACT_ATOMS: atom_id res chain seq x y z
N VAL A 1 20.38 3.04 -9.88
CA VAL A 1 19.70 3.58 -8.68
C VAL A 1 18.22 3.31 -8.85
N THR A 2 17.57 2.67 -7.87
CA THR A 2 16.11 2.41 -7.90
C THR A 2 15.42 3.20 -6.78
N ALA A 3 14.15 3.56 -7.00
CA ALA A 3 13.32 4.25 -6.04
C ALA A 3 12.32 3.27 -5.39
N PRO A 4 11.75 3.60 -4.21
CA PRO A 4 10.96 2.64 -3.42
C PRO A 4 9.78 2.00 -4.18
N ALA A 5 9.11 2.75 -5.05
CA ALA A 5 7.95 2.24 -5.77
C ALA A 5 8.29 1.04 -6.66
N GLU A 6 9.25 1.18 -7.58
CA GLU A 6 9.62 0.10 -8.49
C GLU A 6 10.23 -1.10 -7.74
N ALA A 7 11.08 -0.84 -6.74
CA ALA A 7 11.68 -1.89 -5.92
C ALA A 7 10.62 -2.69 -5.13
N ALA A 8 9.65 -2.00 -4.51
CA ALA A 8 8.58 -2.66 -3.76
C ALA A 8 7.68 -3.51 -4.66
N LEU A 9 7.40 -3.05 -5.89
CA LEU A 9 6.60 -3.82 -6.86
C LEU A 9 7.31 -5.12 -7.26
N HIS A 10 8.61 -5.06 -7.56
CA HIS A 10 9.40 -6.27 -7.84
C HIS A 10 9.34 -7.25 -6.66
N ILE A 11 9.62 -6.80 -5.45
CA ILE A 11 9.60 -7.65 -4.25
C ILE A 11 8.20 -8.25 -4.03
N ALA A 12 7.14 -7.44 -4.12
CA ALA A 12 5.77 -7.91 -3.92
C ALA A 12 5.40 -9.06 -4.87
N THR A 13 5.78 -8.97 -6.15
CA THR A 13 5.52 -10.06 -7.11
C THR A 13 6.32 -11.34 -6.88
N THR A 14 7.38 -11.30 -6.05
CA THR A 14 8.08 -12.52 -5.61
C THR A 14 7.42 -13.16 -4.38
N LEU A 15 6.60 -12.41 -3.65
CA LEU A 15 5.96 -12.85 -2.41
C LEU A 15 4.52 -13.35 -2.63
N GLY A 16 3.83 -12.89 -3.68
CA GLY A 16 2.48 -13.31 -4.02
C GLY A 16 2.07 -12.90 -5.44
N ARG A 17 0.95 -13.45 -5.92
CA ARG A 17 0.46 -13.22 -7.29
C ARG A 17 -0.18 -11.84 -7.46
N SER A 18 -0.80 -11.30 -6.41
CA SER A 18 -1.50 -10.02 -6.42
C SER A 18 -1.04 -9.14 -5.26
N PHE A 19 -1.08 -7.83 -5.45
CA PHE A 19 -0.80 -6.87 -4.39
C PHE A 19 -1.79 -5.71 -4.40
N SER A 20 -1.96 -5.09 -3.24
CA SER A 20 -2.65 -3.81 -3.10
C SER A 20 -1.75 -2.78 -2.45
N ILE A 21 -1.99 -1.51 -2.80
CA ILE A 21 -1.19 -0.39 -2.31
C ILE A 21 -2.06 0.47 -1.39
N LEU A 22 -1.64 0.61 -0.14
CA LEU A 22 -2.23 1.59 0.79
C LEU A 22 -1.69 2.98 0.45
N VAL A 23 -2.57 3.97 0.33
CA VAL A 23 -2.18 5.34 0.00
C VAL A 23 -2.85 6.31 0.96
N GLY A 24 -2.17 7.38 1.36
CA GLY A 24 -2.81 8.38 2.24
C GLY A 24 -4.05 9.02 1.60
N ARG A 25 -3.96 9.46 0.32
CA ARG A 25 -5.08 10.13 -0.36
C ARG A 25 -5.38 9.61 -1.76
N LYS A 26 -6.68 9.64 -2.09
CA LYS A 26 -7.20 9.28 -3.43
C LYS A 26 -6.55 10.08 -4.57
N LYS A 27 -6.16 11.33 -4.33
CA LYS A 27 -5.52 12.19 -5.33
C LYS A 27 -4.20 11.63 -5.88
N TRP A 28 -3.51 10.77 -5.14
CA TRP A 28 -2.23 10.17 -5.57
C TRP A 28 -2.42 8.92 -6.42
N ILE A 29 -3.59 8.27 -6.34
CA ILE A 29 -3.88 7.00 -7.03
C ILE A 29 -3.65 7.10 -8.55
N PRO A 30 -4.13 8.13 -9.28
CA PRO A 30 -3.93 8.18 -10.73
C PRO A 30 -2.45 8.13 -11.11
N LYS A 31 -1.60 8.89 -10.40
CA LYS A 31 -0.17 8.92 -10.69
C LYS A 31 0.53 7.62 -10.29
N MET A 32 0.18 7.04 -9.16
CA MET A 32 0.76 5.76 -8.74
C MET A 32 0.33 4.61 -9.66
N ARG A 33 -0.91 4.61 -10.14
CA ARG A 33 -1.40 3.65 -11.13
C ARG A 33 -0.65 3.74 -12.45
N GLU A 34 -0.38 4.95 -12.93
CA GLU A 34 0.45 5.17 -14.12
C GLU A 34 1.83 4.52 -13.96
N ASN A 35 2.47 4.68 -12.80
CA ASN A 35 3.76 4.06 -12.52
C ASN A 35 3.66 2.52 -12.51
N VAL A 36 2.67 1.94 -11.83
CA VAL A 36 2.45 0.49 -11.80
C VAL A 36 2.31 -0.08 -13.22
N LEU A 37 1.53 0.60 -14.07
CA LEU A 37 1.34 0.19 -15.47
C LEU A 37 2.64 0.34 -16.28
N LYS A 38 3.33 1.48 -16.14
CA LYS A 38 4.60 1.76 -16.82
C LYS A 38 5.69 0.73 -16.49
N TYR A 39 5.70 0.24 -15.26
CA TYR A 39 6.65 -0.78 -14.79
C TYR A 39 6.20 -2.22 -15.13
N GLY A 40 5.05 -2.42 -15.78
CA GLY A 40 4.59 -3.75 -16.21
C GLY A 40 3.86 -4.56 -15.14
N PHE A 41 3.50 -3.95 -14.00
CA PHE A 41 2.87 -4.64 -12.87
C PHE A 41 1.34 -4.56 -12.86
N GLY A 42 0.72 -3.99 -13.89
CA GLY A 42 -0.74 -3.81 -13.97
C GLY A 42 -1.56 -5.07 -13.72
N GLY A 43 -1.11 -6.22 -14.24
CA GLY A 43 -1.79 -7.52 -14.06
C GLY A 43 -1.60 -8.16 -12.68
N HIS A 44 -0.86 -7.52 -11.77
CA HIS A 44 -0.66 -7.95 -10.38
C HIS A 44 -1.34 -6.99 -9.39
N LEU A 45 -1.77 -5.81 -9.83
CA LEU A 45 -2.43 -4.84 -8.96
C LEU A 45 -3.89 -5.25 -8.74
N ALA A 46 -4.22 -5.65 -7.50
CA ALA A 46 -5.59 -5.89 -7.06
C ALA A 46 -6.32 -4.56 -6.84
N SER A 47 -5.79 -3.70 -5.97
CA SER A 47 -6.43 -2.41 -5.67
C SER A 47 -5.51 -1.34 -5.10
N PHE A 48 -6.05 -0.13 -4.99
CA PHE A 48 -5.52 0.94 -4.15
C PHE A 48 -6.52 1.20 -3.03
N LYS A 49 -6.05 1.28 -1.78
CA LYS A 49 -6.90 1.64 -0.64
C LYS A 49 -6.43 2.96 -0.03
N ALA A 50 -7.33 3.93 0.05
CA ALA A 50 -7.01 5.26 0.55
C ALA A 50 -7.31 5.37 2.05
N LEU A 51 -6.32 5.76 2.86
CA LEU A 51 -6.46 5.95 4.31
C LEU A 51 -7.21 7.25 4.66
N GLY A 52 -7.31 8.19 3.71
CA GLY A 52 -7.95 9.49 3.92
C GLY A 52 -7.14 10.41 4.84
N LEU A 53 -5.81 10.29 4.84
CA LEU A 53 -4.88 11.05 5.68
C LEU A 53 -3.89 11.83 4.80
N TRP A 54 -3.58 13.07 5.19
CA TRP A 54 -2.45 13.85 4.69
C TRP A 54 -1.13 13.27 5.23
N VAL A 55 -0.01 13.68 4.62
CA VAL A 55 1.31 13.18 5.00
C VAL A 55 1.65 13.56 6.45
N GLU A 56 1.34 14.79 6.81
CA GLU A 56 1.50 15.33 8.17
C GLU A 56 0.64 14.61 9.21
N GLU A 57 -0.50 14.03 8.81
CA GLU A 57 -1.41 13.32 9.72
C GLU A 57 -0.91 11.90 10.04
N LEU A 58 -0.17 11.26 9.13
CA LEU A 58 0.26 9.85 9.25
C LEU A 58 1.16 9.56 10.47
N GLN A 59 1.87 10.58 10.97
CA GLN A 59 2.74 10.46 12.14
C GLN A 59 2.24 11.29 13.33
N ALA A 60 1.23 12.16 13.12
CA ALA A 60 0.64 12.96 14.19
C ALA A 60 -0.20 12.11 15.15
N ASP A 61 -0.91 11.11 14.62
CA ASP A 61 -1.66 10.12 15.38
C ASP A 61 -1.35 8.71 14.86
N PRO A 62 -0.33 8.04 15.42
CA PRO A 62 0.06 6.70 15.00
C PRO A 62 -1.02 5.64 15.26
N GLU A 63 -1.83 5.79 16.31
CA GLU A 63 -2.86 4.81 16.66
C GLU A 63 -4.00 4.85 15.64
N GLU A 64 -4.48 6.05 15.31
CA GLU A 64 -5.52 6.23 14.29
C GLU A 64 -5.01 5.80 12.90
N THR A 65 -3.77 6.17 12.57
CA THR A 65 -3.14 5.75 11.31
C THR A 65 -3.08 4.23 11.21
N GLN A 66 -2.58 3.57 12.25
CA GLN A 66 -2.53 2.10 12.30
C GLN A 66 -3.91 1.48 12.17
N ARG A 67 -4.93 2.00 12.88
CA ARG A 67 -6.31 1.50 12.81
C ARG A 67 -6.84 1.56 11.38
N ARG A 68 -6.65 2.69 10.68
CA ARG A 68 -7.06 2.84 9.28
C ARG A 68 -6.29 1.94 8.33
N MET A 69 -4.98 1.79 8.53
CA MET A 69 -4.15 0.90 7.72
C MET A 69 -4.60 -0.55 7.84
N VAL A 70 -4.86 -1.03 9.06
CA VAL A 70 -5.34 -2.40 9.30
C VAL A 70 -6.70 -2.62 8.64
N ALA A 71 -7.63 -1.68 8.78
CA ALA A 71 -8.94 -1.77 8.14
C ALA A 71 -8.82 -1.82 6.60
N ALA A 72 -8.04 -0.91 6.02
CA ALA A 72 -7.81 -0.85 4.58
C ALA A 72 -7.08 -2.10 4.05
N ALA A 73 -6.10 -2.61 4.79
CA ALA A 73 -5.37 -3.82 4.42
C ALA A 73 -6.28 -5.06 4.44
N ARG A 74 -7.14 -5.19 5.46
CA ARG A 74 -8.14 -6.27 5.51
C ARG A 74 -9.10 -6.21 4.35
N GLU A 75 -9.65 -5.03 4.07
CA GLU A 75 -10.52 -4.81 2.90
C GLU A 75 -9.80 -5.18 1.59
N ALA A 76 -8.49 -4.90 1.47
CA ALA A 76 -7.72 -5.29 0.29
C ALA A 76 -7.51 -6.80 0.17
N VAL A 77 -7.27 -7.50 1.29
CA VAL A 77 -7.08 -8.95 1.31
C VAL A 77 -8.41 -9.67 1.07
N ASP A 78 -9.42 -9.33 1.86
CA ASP A 78 -10.69 -10.06 1.94
C ASP A 78 -11.60 -9.78 0.73
N GLU A 79 -11.62 -8.54 0.23
CA GLU A 79 -12.56 -8.14 -0.84
C GLU A 79 -11.89 -8.04 -2.22
N ASP A 80 -10.64 -7.58 -2.28
CA ASP A 80 -9.95 -7.37 -3.57
C ASP A 80 -9.00 -8.53 -3.94
N GLY A 81 -8.77 -9.47 -3.03
CA GLY A 81 -7.89 -10.63 -3.25
C GLY A 81 -6.40 -10.27 -3.30
N ALA A 82 -5.96 -9.28 -2.52
CA ALA A 82 -4.54 -8.96 -2.39
C ALA A 82 -3.80 -10.01 -1.54
N GLU A 83 -2.74 -10.60 -2.09
CA GLU A 83 -1.85 -11.51 -1.34
C GLU A 83 -0.72 -10.75 -0.63
N VAL A 84 -0.37 -9.55 -1.13
CA VAL A 84 0.69 -8.70 -0.58
C VAL A 84 0.20 -7.27 -0.42
N ILE A 85 0.54 -6.63 0.70
CA ILE A 85 0.24 -5.22 0.97
C ILE A 85 1.50 -4.38 0.84
N ILE A 86 1.45 -3.35 -0.01
CA ILE A 86 2.51 -2.36 -0.17
C ILE A 86 2.10 -1.07 0.53
N LEU A 87 3.00 -0.56 1.39
CA LEU A 87 2.87 0.77 1.98
C LEU A 87 3.28 1.83 0.95
N GLY A 88 2.32 2.64 0.52
CA GLY A 88 2.47 3.56 -0.61
C GLY A 88 3.21 4.85 -0.28
N CYS A 89 3.47 5.14 1.00
CA CYS A 89 4.30 6.27 1.42
C CYS A 89 5.43 5.81 2.35
N THR A 90 6.65 6.26 2.12
CA THR A 90 7.78 5.93 2.99
C THR A 90 7.63 6.46 4.41
N ILE A 91 6.76 7.45 4.64
CA ILE A 91 6.43 7.94 5.98
C ILE A 91 5.61 6.94 6.79
N GLU A 92 5.04 5.92 6.16
CA GLU A 92 4.32 4.81 6.81
C GLU A 92 5.30 3.78 7.41
N TYR A 93 6.61 4.07 7.41
CA TYR A 93 7.60 3.25 8.09
C TYR A 93 7.25 3.09 9.58
N GLY A 94 7.50 1.89 10.11
CA GLY A 94 7.16 1.54 11.49
C GLY A 94 5.80 0.85 11.65
N PHE A 95 4.84 1.04 10.75
CA PHE A 95 3.52 0.38 10.83
C PHE A 95 3.52 -1.06 10.29
N TYR A 96 4.54 -1.45 9.51
CA TYR A 96 4.62 -2.76 8.84
C TYR A 96 4.53 -3.94 9.83
N ALA A 97 5.22 -3.85 10.97
CA ALA A 97 5.31 -4.96 11.92
C ALA A 97 3.95 -5.33 12.50
N LYS A 98 3.11 -4.31 12.79
CA LYS A 98 1.77 -4.55 13.30
C LYS A 98 0.84 -5.11 12.22
N LEU A 99 0.92 -4.58 11.00
CA LEU A 99 0.15 -5.10 9.86
C LEU A 99 0.47 -6.57 9.60
N GLN A 100 1.75 -6.94 9.57
CA GLN A 100 2.18 -8.32 9.32
C GLN A 100 1.73 -9.32 10.42
N GLN A 101 1.43 -8.85 11.63
CA GLN A 101 0.90 -9.69 12.70
C GLN A 101 -0.61 -9.88 12.66
N LEU A 102 -1.33 -8.96 12.01
CA LEU A 102 -2.79 -8.86 12.07
C LEU A 102 -3.52 -9.32 10.81
N LEU A 103 -2.78 -9.46 9.71
CA LEU A 103 -3.20 -9.99 8.42
C LEU A 103 -2.73 -11.44 8.33
#